data_AF-A0A5C6NDD6-F1
#
_entry.id   AF-A0A5C6NDD6-F1
#
_cell.length_a   1.000
_cell.length_b   1.000
_cell.length_c   1.000
_cell.angle_alpha   90.00
_cell.angle_beta   90.00
_cell.angle_gamma   90.00
#
_symmetry.space_group_name_H-M   'P 1'
#
loop_
_entity.id
_entity.type
_entity.pdbx_description
1 polymer ?
#
loop_
_entity_poly.entity_id
_entity_poly.type
_entity_poly.pdbx_seq_one_letter_code
_entity_poly.pdbx_strand_id
1 'polypeptide(L)'
;MPLVFAGSVKFIDYEYSGYNYQAYDIGNHFNEFAGLNEVDYSHYPDRAFQLQWLRSYLEAYKEHKGQAGEVTDREVEIIYVQVNRFALASHFFWGLWSLIQAKLSSIDFDFVGYAVLRFNQYFKMKSEVAALALPE
;
A
#
# COMPACT_ATOMS: atom_id res chain seq x y z
N MET A 1 33.35 12.02 12.76
CA MET A 1 32.12 11.42 13.33
C MET A 1 30.96 12.09 12.62
N PRO A 2 30.21 11.41 11.73
CA PRO A 2 29.12 12.07 11.03
C PRO A 2 27.98 12.32 12.03
N LEU A 3 27.45 13.54 12.04
CA LEU A 3 26.19 13.84 12.73
C LEU A 3 25.08 13.04 12.03
N VAL A 4 24.56 12.01 12.70
CA VAL A 4 23.29 11.39 12.33
C VAL A 4 22.19 12.31 12.86
N PHE A 5 21.52 13.05 11.99
CA PHE A 5 20.28 13.72 12.37
C PHE A 5 19.23 12.65 12.66
N ALA A 6 18.81 12.52 13.93
CA ALA A 6 17.70 11.66 14.31
C ALA A 6 16.38 12.34 13.88
N GLY A 7 15.95 12.07 12.65
CA GLY A 7 14.62 12.44 12.19
C GLY A 7 13.55 11.56 12.84
N SER A 8 12.41 12.15 13.22
CA SER A 8 11.26 11.40 13.72
C SER A 8 10.08 11.57 12.77
N VAL A 9 9.45 10.46 12.37
CA VAL A 9 8.23 10.47 11.55
C VAL A 9 7.01 10.31 12.47
N LYS A 10 5.94 11.04 12.18
CA LYS A 10 4.65 10.94 12.87
C LYS A 10 3.53 10.83 11.83
N PHE A 11 2.60 9.92 12.07
CA PHE A 11 1.37 9.84 11.29
C PHE A 11 0.32 10.79 11.89
N ILE A 12 -0.48 11.39 11.02
CA ILE A 12 -1.57 12.31 11.35
C ILE A 12 -2.82 11.91 10.55
N ASP A 13 -3.93 12.61 10.74
CA ASP A 13 -5.15 12.48 9.92
C ASP A 13 -5.71 11.05 9.90
N TYR A 14 -6.29 10.67 11.04
CA TYR A 14 -6.82 9.34 11.34
C TYR A 14 -8.30 9.15 10.92
N GLU A 15 -8.83 9.98 10.03
CA GLU A 15 -10.25 9.98 9.61
C GLU A 15 -10.70 8.64 9.01
N TYR A 16 -9.79 7.92 8.36
CA TYR A 16 -10.04 6.58 7.78
C TYR A 16 -9.42 5.45 8.60
N SER A 17 -8.93 5.73 9.81
CA SER A 17 -8.33 4.71 10.66
C SER A 17 -9.37 3.76 11.26
N GLY A 18 -8.97 2.51 11.45
CA GLY A 18 -9.81 1.47 12.03
C GLY A 18 -9.09 0.12 12.01
N TYR A 19 -9.71 -0.89 12.63
CA TYR A 19 -9.22 -2.26 12.52
C TYR A 19 -9.33 -2.73 11.07
N ASN A 20 -8.20 -3.18 10.51
CA ASN A 20 -8.13 -3.72 9.16
C ASN A 20 -6.95 -4.70 9.04
N TYR A 21 -6.83 -5.36 7.88
CA TYR A 21 -5.67 -6.15 7.54
C TYR A 21 -4.45 -5.25 7.35
N GLN A 22 -3.33 -5.57 8.00
CA GLN A 22 -2.07 -4.82 7.84
C GLN A 22 -1.64 -4.70 6.37
N ALA A 23 -1.94 -5.74 5.57
CA ALA A 23 -1.61 -5.77 4.16
C ALA A 23 -2.36 -4.72 3.34
N TYR A 24 -3.54 -4.27 3.79
CA TYR A 24 -4.26 -3.17 3.16
C TYR A 24 -3.53 -1.85 3.35
N ASP A 25 -3.07 -1.56 4.57
CA ASP A 25 -2.41 -0.30 4.88
C ASP A 25 -1.10 -0.17 4.07
N ILE A 26 -0.33 -1.27 4.03
CA ILE A 26 0.91 -1.35 3.25
C ILE A 26 0.63 -1.29 1.74
N GLY A 27 -0.35 -2.06 1.25
CA GLY A 27 -0.70 -2.08 -0.19
C GLY A 27 -1.23 -0.72 -0.65
N ASN A 28 -1.98 -0.03 0.20
CA ASN A 28 -2.41 1.35 -0.04
C ASN A 28 -1.21 2.31 -0.06
N HIS A 29 -0.31 2.20 0.92
CA HIS A 29 0.90 3.01 0.95
C HIS A 29 1.74 2.87 -0.33
N PHE A 30 1.92 1.65 -0.85
CA PHE A 30 2.62 1.43 -2.12
C PHE A 30 1.89 2.03 -3.32
N ASN A 31 0.55 2.00 -3.36
CA ASN A 31 -0.21 2.65 -4.43
C ASN A 31 0.06 4.17 -4.50
N GLU A 32 0.28 4.82 -3.36
CA GLU A 32 0.54 6.26 -3.30
C GLU A 32 1.92 6.68 -3.85
N PHE A 33 2.85 5.72 -4.08
CA PHE A 33 4.12 6.02 -4.75
C PHE A 33 3.91 6.52 -6.18
N ALA A 34 2.81 6.11 -6.82
CA ALA A 34 2.44 6.58 -8.16
C ALA A 34 2.03 8.07 -8.19
N GLY A 35 1.79 8.69 -7.03
CA GLY A 35 1.32 10.07 -6.93
C GLY A 35 -0.19 10.23 -7.13
N LEU A 36 -0.69 11.43 -6.86
CA LEU A 36 -2.11 11.79 -6.90
C LEU A 36 -2.48 12.69 -8.09
N ASN A 37 -1.71 13.75 -8.32
CA ASN A 37 -2.01 14.76 -9.34
C ASN A 37 -1.44 14.37 -10.72
N GLU A 38 -0.20 13.88 -10.73
CA GLU A 38 0.48 13.36 -11.91
C GLU A 38 0.77 11.89 -11.65
N VAL A 39 -0.21 11.03 -11.98
CA VAL A 39 -0.12 9.59 -11.70
C VAL A 39 0.89 8.95 -12.66
N ASP A 40 1.98 8.43 -12.11
CA ASP A 40 2.96 7.62 -12.81
C ASP A 40 3.16 6.27 -12.11
N TYR A 41 2.54 5.24 -12.68
CA TYR A 41 2.64 3.88 -12.15
C TYR A 41 4.03 3.25 -12.31
N SER A 42 4.97 3.88 -13.01
CA SER A 42 6.37 3.45 -13.03
C SER A 42 7.08 3.65 -11.69
N HIS A 43 6.55 4.55 -10.84
CA HIS A 43 7.05 4.76 -9.48
C HIS A 43 6.53 3.72 -8.47
N TYR A 44 5.55 2.88 -8.84
CA TYR A 44 5.09 1.81 -7.95
C TYR A 44 6.28 0.91 -7.59
N PRO A 45 6.51 0.60 -6.31
CA PRO A 45 7.71 -0.11 -5.89
C PRO A 45 7.80 -1.48 -6.55
N ASP A 46 8.95 -1.79 -7.14
CA ASP A 46 9.21 -3.09 -7.72
C ASP A 46 9.27 -4.19 -6.64
N ARG A 47 9.29 -5.45 -7.09
CA ARG A 47 9.32 -6.60 -6.19
C ARG A 47 10.51 -6.57 -5.22
N ALA A 48 11.70 -6.16 -5.68
CA ALA A 48 12.89 -6.15 -4.84
C ALA A 48 12.75 -5.15 -3.69
N PHE A 49 12.27 -3.93 -4.00
CA PHE A 49 11.99 -2.91 -3.00
C PHE A 49 10.89 -3.37 -2.03
N GLN A 50 9.78 -3.93 -2.55
CA GLN A 50 8.69 -4.41 -1.71
C GLN A 50 9.17 -5.45 -0.71
N LEU A 51 9.93 -6.48 -1.15
CA LEU A 51 10.44 -7.51 -0.25
C LEU A 51 11.38 -6.93 0.83
N GLN A 52 12.24 -5.98 0.47
CA GLN A 52 13.11 -5.30 1.43
C GLN A 52 12.29 -4.52 2.46
N TRP A 53 11.32 -3.72 2.01
CA TRP A 53 10.44 -2.92 2.88
C TRP A 53 9.63 -3.81 3.82
N LEU A 54 9.06 -4.90 3.29
CA LEU A 54 8.23 -5.85 4.05
C LEU A 54 9.05 -6.59 5.10
N ARG A 55 10.30 -6.94 4.79
CA ARG A 55 11.23 -7.51 5.78
C ARG A 55 11.46 -6.54 6.94
N SER A 56 11.82 -5.28 6.65
CA SER A 56 12.03 -4.26 7.69
C SER A 56 10.76 -4.00 8.51
N TYR A 57 9.58 -4.00 7.88
CA TYR A 57 8.31 -3.91 8.59
C TYR A 57 8.10 -5.09 9.55
N LEU A 58 8.32 -6.33 9.07
CA LEU A 58 8.15 -7.53 9.90
C LEU A 58 9.16 -7.60 11.05
N GLU A 59 10.40 -7.17 10.83
CA GLU A 59 11.43 -7.09 11.87
C GLU A 59 11.00 -6.13 12.98
N ALA A 60 10.61 -4.90 12.61
CA ALA A 60 10.08 -3.92 13.56
C ALA A 60 8.79 -4.40 14.24
N TYR A 61 7.92 -5.11 13.52
CA TYR A 61 6.69 -5.67 14.07
C TYR A 61 6.97 -6.74 15.13
N LYS A 62 7.88 -7.69 14.86
CA LYS A 62 8.29 -8.73 15.80
C LYS A 62 8.92 -8.11 17.05
N GLU A 63 9.82 -7.15 16.87
CA GLU A 63 10.45 -6.40 17.97
C GLU A 63 9.37 -5.72 18.84
N HIS A 64 8.44 -4.99 18.23
CA HIS A 64 7.36 -4.31 18.94
C HIS A 64 6.43 -5.28 19.68
N LYS A 65 6.21 -6.49 19.15
CA LYS A 65 5.41 -7.55 19.79
C LYS A 65 6.18 -8.41 20.79
N GLY A 66 7.49 -8.20 20.95
CA GLY A 66 8.35 -9.06 21.77
C GLY A 66 8.41 -10.51 21.26
N GLN A 67 8.22 -10.72 19.96
CA GLN A 67 8.32 -12.03 19.32
C GLN A 67 9.79 -12.36 19.07
N ALA A 68 10.21 -13.55 19.51
CA ALA A 68 11.57 -14.03 19.27
C ALA A 68 11.72 -14.65 17.87
N GLY A 69 12.94 -14.60 17.34
CA GLY A 69 13.32 -15.22 16.07
C GLY A 69 13.40 -14.23 14.90
N GLU A 70 14.24 -14.57 13.93
CA GLU A 70 14.44 -13.77 12.73
C GLU A 70 13.22 -13.81 11.80
N VAL A 71 13.07 -12.80 10.94
CA VAL A 71 12.09 -12.82 9.86
C VAL A 71 12.57 -13.76 8.77
N THR A 72 11.77 -14.76 8.44
CA THR A 72 12.07 -15.74 7.40
C THR A 72 11.65 -15.23 6.02
N ASP A 73 12.31 -15.71 4.96
CA ASP A 73 11.92 -15.42 3.57
C ASP A 73 10.46 -15.81 3.30
N ARG A 74 10.02 -16.93 3.88
CA ARG A 74 8.63 -17.40 3.78
C ARG A 74 7.63 -16.38 4.35
N GLU A 75 7.92 -15.77 5.50
CA GLU A 75 7.05 -14.74 6.07
C GLU A 75 6.96 -13.51 5.16
N VAL A 76 8.09 -13.09 4.57
CA VAL A 76 8.14 -11.96 3.63
C VAL A 76 7.34 -12.26 2.36
N GLU A 77 7.47 -13.45 1.78
CA GLU A 77 6.72 -13.86 0.58
C GLU A 77 5.22 -13.97 0.86
N ILE A 78 4.80 -14.47 2.02
CA ILE A 78 3.38 -14.52 2.41
C ILE A 78 2.79 -13.11 2.45
N ILE A 79 3.44 -12.18 3.16
CA ILE A 79 2.92 -10.81 3.27
C ILE A 79 3.00 -10.06 1.94
N TYR A 80 4.01 -10.32 1.09
CA TYR A 80 4.10 -9.79 -0.27
C TYR A 80 2.86 -10.12 -1.11
N VAL A 81 2.45 -11.40 -1.12
CA VAL A 81 1.25 -11.84 -1.83
C VAL A 81 0.00 -11.15 -1.29
N GLN A 82 -0.13 -11.06 0.04
CA GLN A 82 -1.27 -10.40 0.68
C GLN A 82 -1.32 -8.90 0.34
N VAL A 83 -0.19 -8.20 0.44
CA VAL A 83 -0.07 -6.76 0.19
C VAL A 83 -0.45 -6.42 -1.25
N ASN A 84 0.04 -7.17 -2.23
CA ASN A 84 -0.32 -6.94 -3.63
C ASN A 84 -1.81 -7.18 -3.90
N ARG A 85 -2.41 -8.21 -3.28
CA ARG A 85 -3.86 -8.45 -3.36
C ARG A 85 -4.66 -7.31 -2.73
N PHE A 86 -4.22 -6.78 -1.60
CA PHE A 86 -4.91 -5.65 -0.98
C PHE A 86 -4.62 -4.31 -1.66
N ALA A 87 -3.51 -4.16 -2.40
CA ALA A 87 -3.28 -3.01 -3.27
C ALA A 87 -4.38 -2.90 -4.35
N LEU A 88 -4.83 -4.03 -4.91
CA LEU A 88 -6.03 -4.05 -5.77
C LEU A 88 -7.29 -3.61 -5.01
N ALA A 89 -7.51 -4.13 -3.80
CA ALA A 89 -8.65 -3.73 -2.99
C ALA A 89 -8.66 -2.22 -2.69
N SER A 90 -7.48 -1.64 -2.42
CA SER A 90 -7.29 -0.20 -2.25
C SER A 90 -7.62 0.58 -3.53
N HIS A 91 -7.18 0.14 -4.71
CA HIS A 91 -7.59 0.78 -5.96
C HIS A 91 -9.11 0.80 -6.12
N PHE A 92 -9.77 -0.32 -5.86
CA PHE A 92 -11.22 -0.41 -5.96
C PHE A 92 -11.95 0.47 -4.93
N PHE A 93 -11.50 0.45 -3.67
CA PHE A 93 -12.06 1.26 -2.59
C PHE A 93 -11.98 2.76 -2.91
N TRP A 94 -10.80 3.26 -3.27
CA TRP A 94 -10.61 4.68 -3.55
C TRP A 94 -11.25 5.12 -4.87
N GLY A 95 -11.41 4.21 -5.83
CA GLY A 95 -12.21 4.45 -7.03
C GLY A 95 -13.69 4.71 -6.68
N LEU A 96 -14.28 3.87 -5.82
CA LEU A 96 -15.66 4.07 -5.33
C LEU A 96 -15.79 5.33 -4.48
N TRP A 97 -14.88 5.55 -3.54
CA TRP A 97 -14.83 6.77 -2.74
C TRP A 97 -14.82 8.01 -3.62
N SER A 98 -14.02 8.00 -4.68
CA SER A 98 -13.90 9.15 -5.58
C SER A 98 -15.18 9.40 -6.36
N LEU A 99 -15.87 8.36 -6.86
CA LEU A 99 -17.20 8.54 -7.48
C LEU A 99 -18.24 9.14 -6.52
N ILE A 100 -18.19 8.78 -5.24
CA ILE A 100 -19.07 9.38 -4.21
C ILE A 100 -18.70 10.86 -4.02
N GLN A 101 -17.41 11.19 -3.91
CA GLN A 101 -16.93 12.56 -3.76
C GLN A 101 -17.25 13.44 -4.98
N ALA A 102 -17.26 12.89 -6.19
CA ALA A 102 -17.69 13.61 -7.40
C ALA A 102 -19.12 14.18 -7.30
N LYS A 103 -19.96 13.65 -6.41
CA LYS A 103 -21.31 14.14 -6.15
C LYS A 103 -21.44 14.99 -4.89
N LEU A 104 -20.61 14.73 -3.87
CA LEU A 104 -20.80 15.27 -2.52
C LEU A 104 -19.74 16.31 -2.12
N SER A 105 -18.57 16.29 -2.75
CA SER A 105 -17.46 17.17 -2.39
C SER A 105 -17.63 18.56 -2.97
N SER A 106 -17.16 19.56 -2.23
CA SER A 106 -16.99 20.94 -2.71
C SER A 106 -15.56 21.25 -3.15
N ILE A 107 -14.65 20.27 -3.06
CA ILE A 107 -13.24 20.42 -3.43
C ILE A 107 -13.13 20.49 -4.96
N ASP A 108 -12.32 21.42 -5.46
CA ASP A 108 -11.97 21.52 -6.88
C ASP A 108 -10.92 20.45 -7.24
N PHE A 109 -11.40 19.26 -7.57
CA PHE A 109 -10.60 18.09 -7.94
C PHE A 109 -11.35 17.22 -8.95
N ASP A 110 -10.66 16.64 -9.93
CA ASP A 110 -11.26 15.74 -10.92
C ASP A 110 -11.49 14.34 -10.33
N PHE A 111 -12.52 14.22 -9.51
CA PHE A 111 -12.92 12.95 -8.89
C PHE A 111 -13.32 11.88 -9.91
N VAL A 112 -13.95 12.24 -11.03
CA VAL A 112 -14.34 11.25 -12.03
C VAL A 112 -13.09 10.69 -12.73
N GLY A 113 -12.17 11.57 -13.13
CA GLY A 113 -10.88 11.16 -13.70
C GLY A 113 -10.08 10.29 -12.74
N TYR A 114 -10.01 10.68 -11.46
CA TYR A 114 -9.32 9.88 -10.45
C TYR A 114 -9.95 8.50 -10.25
N ALA A 115 -11.28 8.41 -10.20
CA ALA A 115 -11.97 7.11 -10.13
C ALA A 115 -11.61 6.20 -11.32
N VAL A 116 -11.60 6.76 -12.54
CA VAL A 116 -11.23 6.03 -13.77
C VAL A 116 -9.80 5.52 -13.68
N LEU A 117 -8.85 6.34 -13.24
CA LEU A 117 -7.44 5.94 -13.06
C LEU A 117 -7.33 4.75 -12.09
N ARG A 118 -7.98 4.83 -10.93
CA ARG A 118 -7.96 3.78 -9.91
C ARG A 118 -8.57 2.46 -10.42
N PHE A 119 -9.72 2.50 -11.08
CA PHE A 119 -10.33 1.30 -11.64
C PHE A 119 -9.53 0.70 -12.80
N ASN A 120 -8.98 1.52 -13.69
CA ASN A 120 -8.14 1.04 -14.78
C ASN A 120 -6.92 0.29 -14.24
N GLN A 121 -6.25 0.82 -13.22
CA GLN A 121 -5.11 0.16 -12.62
C GLN A 121 -5.51 -1.15 -11.91
N TYR A 122 -6.66 -1.17 -11.21
CA TYR A 122 -7.22 -2.42 -10.66
C TYR A 122 -7.37 -3.50 -11.75
N PHE A 123 -8.06 -3.18 -12.85
CA PHE A 123 -8.31 -4.17 -13.90
C PHE A 123 -7.05 -4.58 -14.66
N LYS A 124 -6.11 -3.64 -14.86
CA LYS A 124 -4.81 -3.91 -15.48
C LYS A 124 -3.99 -4.94 -14.68
N MET A 125 -3.90 -4.75 -13.35
CA MET A 125 -3.05 -5.58 -12.50
C MET A 125 -3.74 -6.86 -11.99
N LYS A 126 -5.07 -6.97 -12.17
CA LYS A 126 -5.88 -8.04 -11.59
C LYS A 126 -5.38 -9.44 -11.91
N SER A 127 -5.05 -9.72 -13.17
CA SER A 127 -4.60 -11.04 -13.60
C SER A 127 -3.24 -11.42 -13.00
N GLU A 128 -2.29 -10.50 -13.03
CA GLU A 128 -0.94 -10.69 -12.48
C GLU A 128 -0.99 -10.96 -10.98
N VAL A 129 -1.68 -10.11 -10.23
CA VAL A 129 -1.79 -10.25 -8.77
C VAL A 129 -2.61 -11.48 -8.37
N ALA A 130 -3.64 -11.84 -9.14
CA ALA A 130 -4.42 -13.06 -8.88
C ALA A 130 -3.61 -14.34 -9.13
N ALA A 131 -2.59 -14.28 -9.99
CA ALA A 131 -1.69 -15.40 -10.27
C ALA A 131 -0.64 -15.62 -9.16
N LEU A 132 -0.44 -14.65 -8.25
CA LEU A 132 0.45 -14.81 -7.11
C LEU A 132 -0.04 -15.94 -6.20
N ALA A 133 0.82 -16.94 -5.99
CA ALA A 133 0.60 -18.05 -5.08
C ALA A 133 1.28 -17.79 -3.74
N LEU A 134 0.66 -18.24 -2.66
CA LEU A 134 1.34 -18.29 -1.37
C LEU A 134 2.47 -19.33 -1.44
N PRO A 135 3.62 -19.09 -0.79
CA PRO A 135 4.68 -20.08 -0.72
C PRO A 135 4.22 -21.32 0.07
N GLU A 136 4.66 -22.49 -0.40
CA GLU A 136 4.42 -23.80 0.25
C GLU A 136 5.05 -23.91 1.65
#